data_AF-A0A1S6IY64-F1
#
_entry.id   AF-A0A1S6IY64-F1
#
_cell.length_a   1.000
_cell.length_b   1.000
_cell.length_c   1.000
_cell.angle_alpha   90.00
_cell.angle_beta   90.00
_cell.angle_gamma   90.00
#
_symmetry.space_group_name_H-M   'P 1'
#
loop_
_entity.id
_entity.type
_entity.pdbx_description
1 polymer ?
#
loop_
_entity_poly.entity_id
_entity_poly.type
_entity_poly.pdbx_seq_one_letter_code
_entity_poly.pdbx_strand_id
1 'polypeptide(L)'
;MSRGTATKFMMTFVQEYLDGKRSRLDFDLDFNHYLIKHYAKMERENPDLAECFNYYLAEEGFDQAVGLSDDQHRRLIQKQFNEFKAALRDGFF
;
A
#
# COMPACT_ATOMS: atom_id res chain seq x y z
N MET A 1 -19.34 7.70 11.19
CA MET A 1 -18.25 6.81 10.70
C MET A 1 -17.07 7.70 10.35
N SER A 2 -15.87 7.45 10.88
CA SER A 2 -14.69 8.22 10.44
C SER A 2 -14.39 7.86 8.98
N ARG A 3 -14.12 8.85 8.14
CA ARG A 3 -13.67 8.61 6.76
C ARG A 3 -12.24 8.05 6.77
N GLY A 4 -11.88 7.29 5.74
CA GLY A 4 -10.51 6.81 5.49
C GLY A 4 -10.04 5.65 6.37
N THR A 5 -10.96 4.89 6.99
CA THR A 5 -10.57 3.79 7.88
C THR A 5 -9.92 2.63 7.14
N ALA A 6 -10.36 2.36 5.90
CA ALA A 6 -9.81 1.27 5.10
C ALA A 6 -8.43 1.65 4.54
N THR A 7 -8.29 2.85 3.99
CA THR A 7 -7.00 3.34 3.49
C THR A 7 -5.98 3.43 4.61
N LYS A 8 -6.38 3.94 5.79
CA LYS A 8 -5.50 3.99 6.97
C LYS A 8 -5.00 2.60 7.38
N PHE A 9 -5.87 1.59 7.35
CA PHE A 9 -5.47 0.21 7.63
C PHE A 9 -4.39 -0.26 6.65
N MET A 10 -4.61 -0.10 5.33
CA MET A 10 -3.64 -0.50 4.32
C MET A 10 -2.32 0.26 4.44
N MET A 11 -2.36 1.56 4.72
CA MET A 11 -1.16 2.36 4.97
C MET A 11 -0.39 1.86 6.21
N THR A 12 -1.08 1.52 7.29
CA THR A 12 -0.46 0.95 8.49
C THR A 12 0.17 -0.41 8.19
N PHE A 13 -0.51 -1.28 7.45
CA PHE A 13 0.02 -2.58 7.03
C PHE A 13 1.33 -2.44 6.23
N VAL A 14 1.38 -1.54 5.26
CA VAL A 14 2.60 -1.25 4.49
C VAL A 14 3.69 -0.65 5.39
N GLN A 15 3.36 0.29 6.26
CA GLN A 15 4.33 0.91 7.17
C GLN A 15 4.93 -0.12 8.15
N GLU A 16 4.15 -1.05 8.69
CA GLU A 16 4.66 -2.12 9.56
C GLU A 16 5.70 -3.00 8.87
N TYR A 17 5.49 -3.30 7.59
CA TYR A 17 6.48 -4.02 6.78
C TYR A 17 7.76 -3.20 6.59
N LEU A 18 7.63 -1.91 6.26
CA LEU A 18 8.78 -1.02 6.07
C LEU A 18 9.58 -0.79 7.36
N ASP A 19 8.89 -0.76 8.50
CA ASP A 19 9.49 -0.65 9.84
C ASP A 19 10.17 -1.96 10.31
N GLY A 20 10.06 -3.05 9.53
CA GLY A 20 10.58 -4.37 9.90
C GLY A 20 9.79 -5.10 10.98
N LYS A 21 8.57 -4.63 11.31
CA LYS A 21 7.65 -5.30 12.25
C LYS A 21 6.96 -6.51 11.62
N ARG A 22 7.04 -6.64 10.29
CA ARG A 22 6.49 -7.73 9.49
C ARG A 22 7.55 -8.28 8.55
N SER A 23 7.61 -9.61 8.40
CA SER A 23 8.54 -10.26 7.49
C SER A 23 8.13 -10.06 6.02
N ARG A 24 9.05 -10.32 5.08
CA ARG A 24 8.74 -10.33 3.65
C ARG A 24 7.64 -11.34 3.31
N LEU A 25 7.76 -12.55 3.85
CA LEU A 25 6.82 -13.63 3.64
C LEU A 25 5.41 -13.27 4.10
N ASP A 26 5.28 -12.73 5.31
CA ASP A 26 3.97 -12.34 5.85
C ASP A 26 3.35 -11.20 5.03
N PHE A 27 4.17 -10.23 4.58
CA PHE A 27 3.69 -9.15 3.72
C PHE A 27 3.17 -9.69 2.38
N ASP A 28 3.89 -10.62 1.75
CA ASP A 28 3.48 -11.24 0.47
C ASP A 28 2.15 -11.99 0.56
N LEU A 29 2.03 -12.82 1.60
CA LEU A 29 0.84 -13.65 1.77
C LEU A 29 -0.39 -12.80 2.10
N ASP A 30 -0.21 -11.72 2.87
CA ASP A 30 -1.32 -10.90 3.37
C ASP A 30 -1.72 -9.74 2.44
N PHE A 31 -0.82 -9.18 1.63
CA PHE A 31 -1.06 -7.93 0.89
C PHE A 31 -2.31 -8.00 0.01
N ASN A 32 -2.39 -8.99 -0.87
CA ASN A 32 -3.53 -9.15 -1.78
C ASN A 32 -4.82 -9.50 -1.03
N HIS A 33 -4.73 -10.30 0.04
CA HIS A 33 -5.89 -10.60 0.88
C HIS A 33 -6.49 -9.34 1.50
N TYR A 34 -5.65 -8.49 2.11
CA TYR A 34 -6.12 -7.25 2.71
C TYR A 34 -6.55 -6.22 1.68
N LEU A 35 -5.84 -6.11 0.54
CA LEU A 35 -6.25 -5.22 -0.54
C LEU A 35 -7.68 -5.54 -0.99
N ILE A 36 -7.96 -6.80 -1.37
CA ILE A 36 -9.30 -7.24 -1.80
C ILE A 36 -10.36 -6.96 -0.72
N LYS A 37 -10.05 -7.24 0.54
CA LYS A 37 -10.97 -7.06 1.67
C LYS A 37 -11.33 -5.59 1.92
N HIS A 38 -10.38 -4.68 1.69
CA HIS A 38 -10.51 -3.27 2.07
C HIS A 38 -10.83 -2.35 0.88
N TYR A 39 -10.52 -2.75 -0.37
CA TYR A 39 -10.60 -1.88 -1.54
C TYR A 39 -11.99 -1.28 -1.77
N ALA A 40 -13.03 -2.12 -1.77
CA ALA A 40 -14.41 -1.65 -1.95
C ALA A 40 -14.86 -0.65 -0.88
N LYS A 41 -14.21 -0.63 0.29
CA LYS A 41 -14.45 0.40 1.31
C LYS A 41 -13.59 1.65 1.06
N MET A 42 -12.35 1.49 0.62
CA MET A 42 -11.49 2.61 0.19
C MET A 42 -12.18 3.41 -0.91
N GLU A 43 -12.70 2.75 -1.95
CA GLU A 43 -13.40 3.42 -3.05
C GLU A 43 -14.63 4.22 -2.59
N ARG A 44 -15.41 3.67 -1.65
CA ARG A 44 -16.56 4.37 -1.06
C ARG A 44 -16.16 5.56 -0.17
N GLU A 45 -14.97 5.53 0.42
CA GLU A 45 -14.46 6.59 1.30
C GLU A 45 -13.81 7.73 0.50
N ASN A 46 -13.00 7.39 -0.51
CA ASN A 46 -12.39 8.31 -1.48
C ASN A 46 -11.90 7.47 -2.69
N PRO A 47 -12.59 7.50 -3.84
CA PRO A 47 -12.26 6.67 -5.00
C PRO A 47 -10.90 7.01 -5.61
N ASP A 48 -10.58 8.30 -5.72
CA ASP A 48 -9.34 8.76 -6.32
C ASP A 48 -8.13 8.34 -5.44
N LEU A 49 -8.28 8.41 -4.12
CA LEU A 49 -7.27 7.91 -3.19
C LEU A 49 -7.13 6.38 -3.21
N ALA A 50 -8.22 5.65 -3.43
CA ALA A 50 -8.18 4.20 -3.57
C ALA A 50 -7.39 3.79 -4.81
N GLU A 51 -7.68 4.44 -5.94
CA GLU A 51 -6.98 4.22 -7.20
C GLU A 51 -5.50 4.60 -7.09
N CYS A 52 -5.19 5.74 -6.46
CA CYS A 52 -3.81 6.15 -6.20
C CYS A 52 -3.04 5.12 -5.35
N PHE A 53 -3.69 4.55 -4.32
CA PHE A 53 -3.09 3.47 -3.55
C PHE A 53 -2.85 2.23 -4.42
N ASN A 54 -3.83 1.84 -5.23
CA ASN A 54 -3.71 0.68 -6.13
C ASN A 54 -2.53 0.85 -7.10
N TYR A 55 -2.47 1.98 -7.79
CA TYR A 55 -1.39 2.30 -8.73
C TYR A 55 -0.01 2.21 -8.08
N TYR A 56 0.22 2.95 -6.99
CA TYR A 56 1.56 2.99 -6.39
C TYR A 56 1.94 1.70 -5.68
N LEU A 57 1.05 1.14 -4.85
CA LEU A 57 1.41 0.05 -3.95
C LEU A 57 1.14 -1.33 -4.53
N ALA A 58 0.08 -1.51 -5.33
CA ALA A 58 -0.20 -2.79 -5.98
C ALA A 58 0.57 -2.89 -7.30
N GLU A 59 0.24 -2.05 -8.28
CA GLU A 59 0.73 -2.20 -9.67
C GLU A 59 2.23 -1.91 -9.80
N GLU A 60 2.68 -0.77 -9.26
CA GLU A 60 4.08 -0.34 -9.35
C GLU A 60 4.95 -0.82 -8.19
N GLY A 61 4.31 -1.38 -7.15
CA GLY A 61 4.96 -1.86 -5.93
C GLY A 61 5.02 -3.39 -5.90
N PHE A 62 3.90 -3.98 -5.50
CA PHE A 62 3.77 -5.42 -5.27
C PHE A 62 3.98 -6.25 -6.54
N ASP A 63 3.34 -5.88 -7.65
CA ASP A 63 3.38 -6.67 -8.89
C ASP A 63 4.76 -6.61 -9.58
N GLN A 64 5.48 -5.49 -9.45
CA GLN A 64 6.85 -5.34 -9.97
C GLN A 64 7.92 -6.02 -9.09
N ALA A 65 7.53 -6.59 -7.97
CA ALA A 65 8.46 -7.08 -6.95
C ALA A 65 8.91 -8.54 -7.16
N VAL A 66 8.41 -9.20 -8.21
CA VAL A 66 8.73 -10.59 -8.56
C VAL A 66 10.23 -10.76 -8.82
N GLY A 67 10.85 -11.72 -8.13
CA GLY A 67 12.28 -12.05 -8.31
C GLY A 67 13.25 -11.10 -7.63
N LEU A 68 12.77 -10.08 -6.91
CA LEU A 68 13.63 -9.20 -6.11
C LEU A 68 14.10 -9.90 -4.83
N SER A 69 15.32 -9.56 -4.39
CA SER A 69 15.75 -9.89 -3.03
C SER A 69 14.94 -9.12 -1.98
N ASP A 70 14.93 -9.57 -0.73
CA ASP A 70 14.22 -8.89 0.36
C ASP A 70 14.58 -7.40 0.49
N ASP A 71 15.85 -7.05 0.30
CA ASP A 71 16.32 -5.66 0.35
C ASP A 71 15.85 -4.84 -0.86
N GLN A 72 15.90 -5.41 -2.06
CA GLN A 72 15.40 -4.75 -3.27
C GLN A 72 13.89 -4.56 -3.19
N HIS A 73 13.19 -5.57 -2.70
CA HIS A 73 11.76 -5.53 -2.45
C HIS A 73 11.40 -4.40 -1.48
N ARG A 74 12.03 -4.38 -0.29
CA ARG A 74 11.76 -3.33 0.71
C ARG A 74 12.03 -1.94 0.15
N ARG A 75 13.10 -1.76 -0.62
CA ARG A 75 13.42 -0.48 -1.28
C ARG A 75 12.36 -0.07 -2.31
N LEU A 76 11.85 -1.01 -3.11
CA LEU A 76 10.78 -0.75 -4.07
C LEU A 76 9.50 -0.30 -3.36
N ILE A 77 9.02 -1.08 -2.38
CA ILE A 77 7.82 -0.71 -1.61
C ILE A 77 8.02 0.62 -0.89
N GLN A 78 9.21 0.88 -0.32
CA GLN A 78 9.49 2.15 0.35
C GLN A 78 9.43 3.34 -0.63
N LYS A 79 9.98 3.18 -1.84
CA LYS A 79 9.91 4.19 -2.89
C LYS A 79 8.45 4.49 -3.23
N GLN A 80 7.68 3.47 -3.59
CA GLN A 80 6.29 3.65 -4.00
C GLN A 80 5.39 4.19 -2.88
N PHE A 81 5.61 3.75 -1.64
CA PHE A 81 4.90 4.28 -0.49
C PHE A 81 5.22 5.78 -0.25
N ASN A 82 6.44 6.22 -0.54
CA ASN A 82 6.79 7.63 -0.49
C ASN A 82 6.14 8.44 -1.61
N GLU A 83 6.08 7.92 -2.84
CA GLU A 83 5.35 8.56 -3.95
C GLU A 83 3.86 8.72 -3.64
N PHE A 84 3.22 7.66 -3.12
CA PHE A 84 1.83 7.72 -2.66
C PHE A 84 1.61 8.80 -1.59
N LYS A 85 2.47 8.86 -0.55
CA LYS A 85 2.37 9.90 0.49
C LYS A 85 2.62 11.30 -0.06
N ALA A 86 3.51 11.46 -1.04
CA ALA A 86 3.74 12.74 -1.69
C ALA A 86 2.48 13.18 -2.44
N ALA A 87 1.87 12.29 -3.22
CA ALA A 87 0.62 12.55 -3.92
C ALA A 87 -0.54 12.92 -2.96
N LEU A 88 -0.62 12.23 -1.81
CA LEU A 88 -1.58 12.55 -0.75
C LEU A 88 -1.33 13.93 -0.12
N ARG A 89 -0.06 14.29 0.14
CA ARG A 89 0.30 15.59 0.75
C ARG A 89 0.02 16.75 -0.21
N ASP A 90 0.30 16.55 -1.49
CA ASP A 90 0.21 17.61 -2.51
C ASP A 90 -1.24 17.88 -2.93
N GLY A 91 -2.22 17.19 -2.32
CA GLY A 91 -3.64 17.50 -2.45
C GLY A 91 -4.26 17.02 -3.75
N PHE A 92 -3.66 16.03 -4.41
CA PHE A 92 -4.28 15.38 -5.56
C PHE A 92 -5.56 14.59 -5.18
N PHE A 93 -5.84 14.39 -3.87
CA PHE A 93 -6.89 13.50 -3.34
C PHE A 93 -7.48 13.96 -1.99
#